data_AF-A0A7V3A525-F1
#
_entry.id   AF-A0A7V3A525-F1
#
_cell.length_a   1.000
_cell.length_b   1.000
_cell.length_c   1.000
_cell.angle_alpha   90.00
_cell.angle_beta   90.00
_cell.angle_gamma   90.00
#
_symmetry.space_group_name_H-M   'P 1'
#
loop_
_entity.id
_entity.type
_entity.pdbx_description
1 polymer ?
#
loop_
_entity_poly.entity_id
_entity_poly.type
_entity_poly.pdbx_seq_one_letter_code
_entity_poly.pdbx_strand_id
1 'polypeptide(L)'
;MQKTDDIQIIKGLVESFSNSGKAAWEIGKYLKEIRENPIFIPAGIDFSTFVKAEFGLSLKKAESFIKIFETFKKDEIPDSLLAGQLYFISSIDDPIRRNLMIQAIKKIESENIGLLFPDKATHNRQKFRTSTLKACENYLKKNGLNIPVETVQNIIIGIKEEEDEIKKANKWRKSRKQFLGLPLHSLVFPNLNSIIQREPVDEMGVVSLFCVMFDQLKNIKINLPQFDYSITFESIKYIREKFPDACIECSTSKNKRVELNIEFEFESSSYVRHKHHADKENNNCDLIVCWQNNWKNKWNNIIRPPILSLRHLVENGSIVVT
;
A
#
# COMPACT_ATOMS: atom_id res chain seq x y z
N MET A 1 40.30 13.93 -1.11
CA MET A 1 40.16 13.92 0.36
C MET A 1 38.68 13.92 0.77
N GLN A 2 37.86 14.85 0.28
CA GLN A 2 36.42 14.95 0.60
C GLN A 2 35.63 13.62 0.56
N LYS A 3 35.86 12.78 -0.47
CA LYS A 3 35.24 11.44 -0.60
C LYS A 3 35.43 10.52 0.63
N THR A 4 36.61 10.54 1.24
CA THR A 4 36.92 9.65 2.38
C THR A 4 36.29 10.17 3.66
N ASP A 5 36.22 11.49 3.81
CA ASP A 5 35.67 12.14 5.01
C ASP A 5 34.16 11.91 5.13
N ASP A 6 33.40 12.05 4.02
CA ASP A 6 31.95 11.82 4.02
C ASP A 6 31.57 10.36 4.36
N ILE A 7 32.32 9.38 3.83
CA ILE A 7 32.08 7.96 4.15
C ILE A 7 32.33 7.68 5.63
N GLN A 8 33.38 8.26 6.22
CA GLN A 8 33.67 8.09 7.65
C GLN A 8 32.63 8.79 8.53
N ILE A 9 32.14 9.97 8.12
CA ILE A 9 31.05 10.67 8.81
C ILE A 9 29.80 9.79 8.84
N ILE A 10 29.41 9.19 7.71
CA ILE A 10 28.23 8.30 7.66
C ILE A 10 28.43 7.07 8.53
N LYS A 11 29.61 6.42 8.48
CA LYS A 11 29.92 5.27 9.34
C LYS A 11 29.76 5.63 10.81
N GLY A 12 30.35 6.75 11.23
CA GLY A 12 30.18 7.27 12.59
C GLY A 12 28.71 7.50 12.94
N LEU A 13 27.93 8.14 12.06
CA LEU A 13 26.50 8.40 12.28
C LEU A 13 25.64 7.13 12.35
N VAL A 14 25.96 6.13 11.53
CA VAL A 14 25.25 4.83 11.49
C VAL A 14 25.61 3.98 12.70
N GLU A 15 26.87 3.99 13.14
CA GLU A 15 27.33 3.30 14.35
C GLU A 15 26.78 3.97 15.62
N SER A 16 26.77 5.30 15.65
CA SER A 16 26.21 6.09 16.76
C SER A 16 24.68 6.26 16.66
N PHE A 17 24.02 5.54 15.75
CA PHE A 17 22.63 5.78 15.40
C PHE A 17 21.69 5.52 16.58
N SER A 18 21.31 6.60 17.27
CA SER A 18 20.46 6.59 18.46
C SER A 18 18.96 6.42 18.16
N ASN A 19 18.61 5.95 16.95
CA ASN A 19 17.26 5.95 16.40
C ASN A 19 16.59 7.34 16.30
N SER A 20 17.32 8.46 16.42
CA SER A 20 16.73 9.80 16.32
C SER A 20 16.39 10.18 14.88
N GLY A 21 15.34 10.99 14.72
CA GLY A 21 14.88 11.51 13.43
C GLY A 21 15.88 12.47 12.79
N LYS A 22 16.53 13.33 13.58
CA LYS A 22 17.58 14.23 13.09
C LYS A 22 18.82 13.47 12.59
N ALA A 23 19.23 12.40 13.29
CA ALA A 23 20.32 11.55 12.81
C ALA A 23 19.94 10.84 11.51
N ALA A 24 18.71 10.34 11.40
CA ALA A 24 18.22 9.73 10.17
C ALA A 24 18.17 10.72 8.98
N TRP A 25 17.82 11.97 9.24
CA TRP A 25 17.87 13.04 8.23
C TRP A 25 19.30 13.30 7.74
N GLU A 26 20.27 13.39 8.66
CA GLU A 26 21.68 13.58 8.30
C GLU A 26 22.22 12.41 7.47
N ILE A 27 21.93 11.17 7.89
CA ILE A 27 22.30 9.98 7.11
C ILE A 27 21.65 10.04 5.71
N GLY A 28 20.39 10.44 5.63
CA GLY A 28 19.65 10.59 4.37
C GLY A 28 20.30 11.59 3.40
N LYS A 29 20.77 12.73 3.92
CA LYS A 29 21.49 13.76 3.15
C LYS A 29 22.69 13.16 2.42
N TYR A 30 23.59 12.51 3.16
CA TYR A 30 24.81 11.96 2.58
C TYR A 30 24.54 10.74 1.69
N LEU A 31 23.57 9.89 2.05
CA LEU A 31 23.18 8.76 1.19
C LEU A 31 22.65 9.24 -0.16
N LYS A 32 21.90 10.35 -0.19
CA LYS A 32 21.44 10.96 -1.44
C LYS A 32 22.62 11.48 -2.27
N GLU A 33 23.56 12.19 -1.65
CA GLU A 33 24.76 12.69 -2.33
C GLU A 33 25.59 11.56 -2.94
N ILE A 34 25.80 10.46 -2.19
CA ILE A 34 26.48 9.26 -2.71
C ILE A 34 25.72 8.65 -3.88
N ARG A 35 24.39 8.60 -3.82
CA ARG A 35 23.54 8.03 -4.88
C ARG A 35 23.59 8.85 -6.16
N GLU A 36 23.60 10.17 -6.04
CA GLU A 36 23.56 11.10 -7.17
C GLU A 36 24.95 11.34 -7.78
N ASN A 37 26.02 11.04 -7.06
CA ASN A 37 27.38 11.25 -7.53
C ASN A 37 28.16 9.93 -7.66
N PRO A 38 28.33 9.42 -8.90
CA PRO A 38 29.04 8.16 -9.15
C PRO A 38 30.47 8.14 -8.63
N ILE A 39 31.10 9.30 -8.35
CA ILE A 39 32.46 9.33 -7.84
C ILE A 39 32.59 8.61 -6.49
N PHE A 40 31.52 8.51 -5.70
CA PHE A 40 31.56 7.83 -4.41
C PHE A 40 31.55 6.30 -4.55
N ILE A 41 30.86 5.78 -5.56
CA ILE A 41 30.62 4.35 -5.76
C ILE A 41 31.72 3.77 -6.66
N PRO A 42 32.44 2.71 -6.26
CA PRO A 42 33.43 2.06 -7.12
C PRO A 42 32.80 1.60 -8.45
N ALA A 43 33.56 1.71 -9.54
CA ALA A 43 33.08 1.32 -10.86
C ALA A 43 32.60 -0.15 -10.88
N GLY A 44 31.42 -0.38 -11.46
CA GLY A 44 30.81 -1.72 -11.54
C GLY A 44 30.05 -2.18 -10.30
N ILE A 45 29.99 -1.36 -9.24
CA ILE A 45 29.18 -1.64 -8.04
C ILE A 45 27.92 -0.76 -8.10
N ASP A 46 26.75 -1.35 -7.83
CA ASP A 46 25.50 -0.58 -7.69
C ASP A 46 25.35 0.01 -6.28
N PHE A 47 24.51 1.03 -6.15
CA PHE A 47 24.27 1.74 -4.87
C PHE A 47 23.83 0.81 -3.73
N SER A 48 22.97 -0.18 -4.01
CA SER A 48 22.48 -1.11 -2.99
C SER A 48 23.61 -1.99 -2.45
N THR A 49 24.43 -2.54 -3.35
CA THR A 49 25.60 -3.35 -3.00
C THR A 49 26.61 -2.53 -2.21
N PHE A 50 26.89 -1.30 -2.65
CA PHE A 50 27.81 -0.39 -1.97
C PHE A 50 27.34 -0.04 -0.54
N VAL A 51 26.10 0.41 -0.38
CA VAL A 51 25.56 0.83 0.92
C VAL A 51 25.48 -0.33 1.93
N LYS A 52 25.20 -1.54 1.45
CA LYS A 52 25.22 -2.73 2.28
C LYS A 52 26.64 -3.07 2.75
N ALA A 53 27.62 -2.99 1.87
CA ALA A 53 29.01 -3.29 2.18
C ALA A 53 29.63 -2.26 3.12
N GLU A 54 29.43 -0.96 2.86
CA GLU A 54 30.07 0.11 3.61
C GLU A 54 29.36 0.46 4.92
N PHE A 55 28.03 0.38 4.96
CA PHE A 55 27.24 0.88 6.09
C PHE A 55 26.39 -0.20 6.77
N GLY A 56 26.38 -1.44 6.26
CA GLY A 56 25.52 -2.51 6.80
C GLY A 56 24.03 -2.24 6.65
N LEU A 57 23.64 -1.30 5.78
CA LEU A 57 22.24 -0.91 5.57
C LEU A 57 21.64 -1.70 4.40
N SER A 58 20.38 -2.14 4.55
CA SER A 58 19.62 -2.63 3.41
C SER A 58 19.17 -1.46 2.52
N LEU A 59 18.99 -1.70 1.22
CA LEU A 59 18.48 -0.69 0.28
C LEU A 59 17.20 -0.03 0.80
N LYS A 60 16.24 -0.82 1.29
CA LYS A 60 14.98 -0.31 1.85
C LYS A 60 15.20 0.65 3.03
N LYS A 61 16.22 0.41 3.87
CA LYS A 61 16.52 1.29 5.01
C LYS A 61 17.25 2.55 4.55
N ALA A 62 18.17 2.42 3.59
CA ALA A 62 18.83 3.56 2.97
C ALA A 62 17.82 4.51 2.31
N GLU A 63 16.92 3.97 1.49
CA GLU A 63 15.82 4.73 0.86
C GLU A 63 14.89 5.37 1.89
N SER A 64 14.68 4.73 3.05
CA SER A 64 13.88 5.35 4.12
C SER A 64 14.53 6.61 4.72
N PHE A 65 15.86 6.64 4.81
CA PHE A 65 16.60 7.82 5.27
C PHE A 65 16.64 8.92 4.20
N ILE A 66 16.88 8.55 2.94
CA ILE A 66 16.83 9.50 1.82
C ILE A 66 15.45 10.16 1.74
N LYS A 67 14.37 9.38 1.84
CA LYS A 67 13.00 9.92 1.84
C LYS A 67 12.76 10.91 2.98
N ILE A 68 13.26 10.61 4.19
CA ILE A 68 13.21 11.55 5.32
C ILE A 68 13.90 12.87 4.97
N PHE A 69 15.12 12.80 4.42
CA PHE A 69 15.89 13.97 4.04
C PHE A 69 15.17 14.83 2.98
N GLU A 70 14.61 14.19 1.96
CA GLU A 70 13.90 14.88 0.89
C GLU A 70 12.59 15.52 1.33
N THR A 71 11.98 15.02 2.40
CA THR A 71 10.64 15.42 2.82
C THR A 71 10.63 16.56 3.84
N PHE A 72 11.64 16.65 4.72
CA PHE A 72 11.65 17.58 5.84
C PHE A 72 12.88 18.48 5.82
N LYS A 73 12.75 19.69 6.34
CA LYS A 73 13.93 20.47 6.74
C LYS A 73 14.41 20.02 8.11
N LYS A 74 15.71 20.11 8.37
CA LYS A 74 16.30 19.63 9.64
C LYS A 74 15.70 20.32 10.87
N ASP A 75 15.43 21.62 10.79
CA ASP A 75 14.81 22.45 11.83
C ASP A 75 13.31 22.18 12.03
N GLU A 76 12.67 21.52 11.06
CA GLU A 76 11.28 21.05 11.19
C GLU A 76 11.16 19.77 12.01
N ILE A 77 12.26 19.04 12.24
CA ILE A 77 12.23 17.75 12.92
C ILE A 77 12.28 17.96 14.45
N PRO A 78 11.24 17.51 15.20
CA PRO A 78 11.26 17.53 16.66
C PRO A 78 12.36 16.60 17.22
N ASP A 79 12.98 16.97 18.34
CA ASP A 79 14.09 16.22 18.94
C ASP A 79 13.65 14.86 19.47
N SER A 80 12.43 14.81 19.98
CA SER A 80 11.81 13.58 20.48
C SER A 80 11.49 12.55 19.40
N LEU A 81 11.50 12.95 18.12
CA LEU A 81 10.98 12.15 17.03
C LEU A 81 12.01 11.11 16.56
N LEU A 82 11.64 9.83 16.54
CA LEU A 82 12.50 8.72 16.11
C LEU A 82 12.51 8.55 14.59
N ALA A 83 13.57 7.97 14.02
CA ALA A 83 13.70 7.73 12.59
C ALA A 83 12.52 6.97 11.97
N GLY A 84 12.01 5.94 12.68
CA GLY A 84 10.85 5.17 12.22
C GLY A 84 9.55 5.98 12.17
N GLN A 85 9.39 6.95 13.07
CA GLN A 85 8.27 7.89 13.08
C GLN A 85 8.39 8.86 11.92
N LEU A 86 9.58 9.42 11.73
CA LEU A 86 9.81 10.42 10.71
C LEU A 86 9.61 9.82 9.32
N TYR A 87 10.07 8.59 9.11
CA TYR A 87 9.81 7.85 7.88
C TYR A 87 8.32 7.60 7.65
N PHE A 88 7.58 7.25 8.68
CA PHE A 88 6.15 7.07 8.59
C PHE A 88 5.46 8.36 8.15
N ILE A 89 5.76 9.48 8.83
CA ILE A 89 5.19 10.78 8.51
C ILE A 89 5.62 11.22 7.09
N SER A 90 6.85 10.92 6.66
CA SER A 90 7.31 11.19 5.29
C SER A 90 6.54 10.42 4.22
N SER A 91 5.89 9.31 4.60
CA SER A 91 5.12 8.47 3.69
C SER A 91 3.66 8.88 3.56
N ILE A 92 3.22 9.90 4.29
CA ILE A 92 1.91 10.52 4.11
C ILE A 92 1.99 11.42 2.87
N ASP A 93 1.21 11.09 1.84
CA ASP A 93 1.27 11.80 0.56
C ASP A 93 0.78 13.24 0.66
N ASP A 94 -0.22 13.48 1.53
CA ASP A 94 -0.79 14.81 1.75
C ASP A 94 0.18 15.69 2.56
N PRO A 95 0.79 16.72 1.93
CA PRO A 95 1.77 17.58 2.58
C PRO A 95 1.17 18.40 3.72
N ILE A 96 -0.12 18.74 3.64
CA ILE A 96 -0.82 19.48 4.70
C ILE A 96 -0.92 18.58 5.94
N ARG A 97 -1.39 17.34 5.79
CA ARG A 97 -1.48 16.39 6.91
C ARG A 97 -0.13 16.14 7.56
N ARG A 98 0.90 15.96 6.73
CA ARG A 98 2.29 15.78 7.19
C ARG A 98 2.78 16.95 8.04
N ASN A 99 2.64 18.17 7.54
CA ASN A 99 3.09 19.38 8.25
C ASN A 99 2.33 19.55 9.57
N LEU A 100 1.04 19.28 9.58
CA LEU A 100 0.22 19.37 10.78
C LEU A 100 0.58 18.33 11.83
N MET A 101 0.93 17.11 11.42
CA MET A 101 1.44 16.10 12.36
C MET A 101 2.74 16.54 13.02
N ILE A 102 3.69 17.07 12.23
CA ILE A 102 4.94 17.60 12.77
C ILE A 102 4.68 18.75 13.74
N GLN A 103 3.81 19.70 13.39
CA GLN A 103 3.44 20.82 14.26
C GLN A 103 2.77 20.34 15.56
N ALA A 104 1.85 19.38 15.47
CA ALA A 104 1.22 18.79 16.65
C ALA A 104 2.27 18.16 17.56
N ILE A 105 3.21 17.37 17.02
CA ILE A 105 4.27 16.75 17.81
C ILE A 105 5.18 17.80 18.46
N LYS A 106 5.60 18.83 17.72
CA LYS A 106 6.39 19.96 18.27
C LYS A 106 5.69 20.61 19.46
N LYS A 107 4.38 20.86 19.33
CA LYS A 107 3.62 21.49 20.42
C LYS A 107 3.47 20.57 21.62
N ILE A 108 3.15 19.30 21.41
CA ILE A 108 3.07 18.29 22.48
C ILE A 108 4.40 18.20 23.24
N GLU A 109 5.53 18.21 22.52
CA GLU A 109 6.88 18.24 23.10
C GLU A 109 7.13 19.52 23.91
N SER A 110 6.79 20.70 23.36
CA SER A 110 6.98 21.98 24.06
C SER A 110 6.09 22.15 25.30
N GLU A 111 4.90 21.56 25.30
CA GLU A 111 3.94 21.59 26.42
C GLU A 111 4.20 20.48 27.44
N ASN A 112 5.20 19.63 27.19
CA ASN A 112 5.59 18.49 28.04
C ASN A 112 4.39 17.59 28.41
N ILE A 113 3.43 17.46 27.50
CA ILE A 113 2.25 16.62 27.67
C ILE A 113 2.75 15.18 27.61
N GLY A 114 3.01 14.60 28.79
CA GLY A 114 3.66 13.31 28.95
C GLY A 114 3.06 12.19 28.10
N LEU A 115 3.93 11.23 27.73
CA LEU A 115 3.67 10.01 26.95
C LEU A 115 3.55 10.18 25.43
N LEU A 116 4.49 10.87 24.78
CA LEU A 116 4.63 10.65 23.33
C LEU A 116 5.16 9.25 23.01
N PHE A 117 6.05 8.68 23.83
CA PHE A 117 6.74 7.45 23.47
C PHE A 117 6.85 6.51 24.68
N PRO A 118 6.05 5.43 24.76
CA PRO A 118 6.29 4.40 25.76
C PRO A 118 7.70 3.85 25.54
N ASP A 119 8.36 3.58 26.67
CA ASP A 119 9.75 3.16 26.86
C ASP A 119 10.47 2.54 25.65
N LYS A 120 11.75 2.90 25.51
CA LYS A 120 12.69 2.57 24.39
C LYS A 120 12.74 1.08 23.98
N ALA A 121 12.09 0.18 24.71
CA ALA A 121 12.13 -1.26 24.56
C ALA A 121 11.05 -1.88 23.65
N THR A 122 9.94 -1.20 23.32
CA THR A 122 8.88 -1.87 22.54
C THR A 122 9.12 -1.83 21.03
N HIS A 123 9.76 -2.88 20.51
CA HIS A 123 10.00 -3.18 19.08
C HIS A 123 8.73 -3.30 18.21
N ASN A 124 7.55 -3.01 18.75
CA ASN A 124 6.30 -3.14 18.03
C ASN A 124 5.96 -1.82 17.31
N ARG A 125 6.57 -1.68 16.11
CA ARG A 125 6.35 -0.60 15.11
C ARG A 125 4.87 -0.21 14.93
N GLN A 126 3.96 -1.11 15.26
CA GLN A 126 2.53 -0.99 15.02
C GLN A 126 1.75 -0.43 16.21
N LYS A 127 2.04 -0.85 17.45
CA LYS A 127 1.51 -0.19 18.67
C LYS A 127 1.91 1.28 18.72
N PHE A 128 3.13 1.53 18.23
CA PHE A 128 3.76 2.83 18.12
C PHE A 128 3.02 3.80 17.18
N ARG A 129 2.64 3.34 15.97
CA ARG A 129 1.89 4.15 15.00
C ARG A 129 0.56 4.62 15.59
N THR A 130 -0.17 3.69 16.20
CA THR A 130 -1.49 3.99 16.79
C THR A 130 -1.43 4.97 17.95
N SER A 131 -0.43 4.89 18.84
CA SER A 131 -0.31 5.81 19.98
C SER A 131 0.02 7.24 19.55
N THR A 132 0.94 7.39 18.60
CA THR A 132 1.35 8.71 18.07
C THR A 132 0.19 9.40 17.35
N LEU A 133 -0.54 8.64 16.53
CA LEU A 133 -1.71 9.18 15.82
C LEU A 133 -2.83 9.58 16.80
N LYS A 134 -3.08 8.79 17.85
CA LYS A 134 -4.06 9.14 18.90
C LYS A 134 -3.66 10.37 19.69
N ALA A 135 -2.38 10.53 20.01
CA ALA A 135 -1.88 11.73 20.68
C ALA A 135 -2.10 12.97 19.80
N CYS A 136 -1.78 12.87 18.50
CA CYS A 136 -2.04 13.95 17.54
C CYS A 136 -3.55 14.25 17.41
N GLU A 137 -4.39 13.23 17.26
CA GLU A 137 -5.85 13.38 17.19
C GLU A 137 -6.40 14.09 18.45
N ASN A 138 -6.02 13.64 19.64
CA ASN A 138 -6.48 14.24 20.89
C ASN A 138 -6.03 15.70 21.03
N TYR A 139 -4.79 16.00 20.65
CA TYR A 139 -4.26 17.36 20.67
C TYR A 139 -5.01 18.26 19.68
N LEU A 140 -5.22 17.80 18.44
CA LEU A 140 -5.93 18.54 17.40
C LEU A 140 -7.39 18.82 17.79
N LYS A 141 -8.07 17.85 18.42
CA LYS A 141 -9.43 18.03 18.94
C LYS A 141 -9.50 19.03 20.09
N LYS A 142 -8.52 19.02 20.99
CA LYS A 142 -8.55 19.84 22.21
C LYS A 142 -8.16 21.29 21.93
N ASN A 143 -7.15 21.51 21.11
CA ASN A 143 -6.47 22.81 21.01
C ASN A 143 -6.83 23.61 19.76
N GLY A 144 -7.71 23.09 18.88
CA GLY A 144 -8.29 23.84 17.77
C GLY A 144 -7.27 24.73 17.07
N LEU A 145 -6.20 24.13 16.52
CA LEU A 145 -5.25 24.88 15.71
C LEU A 145 -6.05 25.70 14.68
N ASN A 146 -5.56 26.89 14.29
CA ASN A 146 -6.13 27.77 13.25
C ASN A 146 -6.13 27.10 11.87
N ILE A 147 -6.84 25.98 11.78
CA ILE A 147 -6.90 25.03 10.69
C ILE A 147 -8.39 24.80 10.46
N PRO A 148 -8.85 24.82 9.20
CA PRO A 148 -10.24 24.51 8.89
C PRO A 148 -10.67 23.19 9.53
N VAL A 149 -11.83 23.19 10.19
CA VAL A 149 -12.40 22.02 10.89
C VAL A 149 -12.45 20.79 9.97
N GLU A 150 -12.76 20.99 8.69
CA GLU A 150 -12.77 19.95 7.66
C GLU A 150 -11.40 19.27 7.47
N THR A 151 -10.31 20.04 7.52
CA THR A 151 -8.94 19.49 7.42
C THR A 151 -8.62 18.60 8.62
N VAL A 152 -9.02 19.02 9.83
CA VAL A 152 -8.84 18.23 11.07
C VAL A 152 -9.66 16.94 10.99
N GLN A 153 -10.90 17.00 10.51
CA GLN A 153 -11.75 15.81 10.33
C GLN A 153 -11.17 14.83 9.30
N ASN A 154 -10.69 15.32 8.16
CA ASN A 154 -10.06 14.50 7.13
C ASN A 154 -8.79 13.80 7.62
N ILE A 155 -8.02 14.46 8.49
CA ILE A 155 -6.87 13.87 9.18
C ILE A 155 -7.31 12.75 10.11
N ILE A 156 -8.30 13.01 10.96
CA ILE A 156 -8.82 12.02 11.91
C ILE A 156 -9.35 10.78 11.19
N ILE A 157 -10.05 10.97 10.06
CA ILE A 157 -10.54 9.85 9.23
C ILE A 157 -9.36 9.03 8.71
N GLY A 158 -8.35 9.67 8.11
CA GLY A 158 -7.17 8.97 7.60
C GLY A 158 -6.41 8.21 8.70
N ILE A 159 -6.27 8.81 9.88
CA ILE A 159 -5.66 8.18 11.06
C ILE A 159 -6.42 6.89 11.45
N LYS A 160 -7.75 6.94 11.49
CA LYS A 160 -8.59 5.80 11.88
C LYS A 160 -8.56 4.68 10.85
N GLU A 161 -8.59 5.04 9.56
CA GLU A 161 -8.48 4.07 8.46
C GLU A 161 -7.17 3.29 8.55
N GLU A 162 -6.06 3.99 8.80
CA GLU A 162 -4.75 3.36 8.94
C GLU A 162 -4.63 2.50 10.21
N GLU A 163 -5.24 2.92 11.33
CA GLU A 163 -5.33 2.10 12.54
C GLU A 163 -6.11 0.79 12.30
N ASP A 164 -7.19 0.86 11.53
CA ASP A 164 -8.01 -0.30 11.19
C ASP A 164 -7.28 -1.27 10.27
N GLU A 165 -6.52 -0.79 9.29
CA GLU A 165 -5.65 -1.62 8.45
C GLU A 165 -4.58 -2.34 9.28
N ILE A 166 -3.97 -1.61 10.21
CA ILE A 166 -3.03 -2.17 11.17
C ILE A 166 -3.69 -3.29 11.99
N LYS A 167 -4.88 -3.06 12.54
CA LYS A 167 -5.60 -4.08 13.32
C LYS A 167 -5.92 -5.30 12.47
N LYS A 168 -6.34 -5.11 11.22
CA LYS A 168 -6.58 -6.19 10.25
C LYS A 168 -5.28 -6.98 10.04
N ALA A 169 -4.19 -6.36 9.58
CA ALA A 169 -2.93 -7.04 9.32
C ALA A 169 -2.39 -7.85 10.53
N ASN A 170 -2.60 -7.35 11.75
CA ASN A 170 -2.22 -8.05 12.98
C ASN A 170 -3.12 -9.23 13.33
N LYS A 171 -4.44 -9.08 13.12
CA LYS A 171 -5.39 -10.18 13.29
C LYS A 171 -5.06 -11.32 12.33
N TRP A 172 -4.74 -10.99 11.08
CA TRP A 172 -4.30 -11.92 10.04
C TRP A 172 -2.98 -12.65 10.40
N ARG A 173 -1.98 -11.94 10.95
CA ARG A 173 -0.71 -12.57 11.36
C ARG A 173 -0.81 -13.56 12.53
N LYS A 174 -1.80 -13.41 13.42
CA LYS A 174 -1.97 -14.27 14.61
C LYS A 174 -2.72 -15.57 14.33
N SER A 175 -3.47 -15.70 13.24
CA SER A 175 -4.20 -16.92 12.87
C SER A 175 -3.45 -17.77 11.84
N ARG A 176 -2.28 -18.29 12.19
CA ARG A 176 -1.51 -19.24 11.35
C ARG A 176 -2.29 -20.49 10.89
N LYS A 177 -3.44 -20.80 11.50
CA LYS A 177 -4.38 -21.86 11.07
C LYS A 177 -5.36 -21.46 9.96
N GLN A 178 -5.44 -20.18 9.57
CA GLN A 178 -6.38 -19.68 8.54
C GLN A 178 -5.77 -19.54 7.14
N PHE A 179 -4.47 -19.85 6.95
CA PHE A 179 -3.76 -19.66 5.68
C PHE A 179 -4.23 -20.54 4.53
N LEU A 180 -5.03 -21.58 4.80
CA LEU A 180 -5.46 -22.51 3.76
C LEU A 180 -6.78 -22.09 3.11
N GLY A 181 -7.53 -21.12 3.65
CA GLY A 181 -8.89 -20.84 3.20
C GLY A 181 -9.89 -21.90 3.69
N LEU A 182 -11.19 -21.59 3.64
CA LEU A 182 -12.23 -22.59 3.88
C LEU A 182 -12.29 -23.57 2.70
N PRO A 183 -12.83 -24.79 2.87
CA PRO A 183 -13.11 -25.65 1.73
C PRO A 183 -13.96 -24.91 0.69
N LEU A 184 -13.52 -24.94 -0.56
CA LEU A 184 -14.27 -24.35 -1.66
C LEU A 184 -15.50 -25.22 -1.88
N HIS A 185 -16.68 -24.62 -1.87
CA HIS A 185 -17.92 -25.31 -2.18
C HIS A 185 -18.57 -24.62 -3.38
N SER A 186 -18.45 -25.23 -4.55
CA SER A 186 -19.23 -24.79 -5.71
C SER A 186 -20.49 -25.62 -5.87
N LEU A 187 -21.64 -24.96 -5.93
CA LEU A 187 -22.90 -25.60 -6.28
C LEU A 187 -23.07 -25.77 -7.79
N VAL A 188 -22.26 -25.06 -8.57
CA VAL A 188 -22.50 -24.85 -10.01
C VAL A 188 -21.37 -25.40 -10.88
N PHE A 189 -20.15 -25.50 -10.33
CA PHE A 189 -18.98 -26.04 -11.00
C PHE A 189 -18.54 -27.33 -10.30
N PRO A 190 -19.18 -28.48 -10.58
CA PRO A 190 -18.96 -29.72 -9.84
C PRO A 190 -17.51 -30.23 -9.88
N ASN A 191 -16.78 -29.94 -10.96
CA ASN A 191 -15.38 -30.35 -11.11
C ASN A 191 -14.40 -29.37 -10.47
N LEU A 192 -14.82 -28.17 -10.07
CA LEU A 192 -13.93 -27.13 -9.55
C LEU A 192 -13.23 -27.59 -8.26
N ASN A 193 -13.97 -28.25 -7.37
CA ASN A 193 -13.46 -28.77 -6.11
C ASN A 193 -12.37 -29.85 -6.27
N SER A 194 -12.31 -30.53 -7.43
CA SER A 194 -11.28 -31.51 -7.72
C SER A 194 -9.93 -30.87 -8.08
N ILE A 195 -9.95 -29.61 -8.54
CA ILE A 195 -8.77 -28.86 -8.97
C ILE A 195 -8.32 -27.90 -7.85
N ILE A 196 -9.27 -27.13 -7.30
CA ILE A 196 -9.02 -26.19 -6.20
C ILE A 196 -9.93 -26.57 -5.03
N GLN A 197 -9.32 -27.06 -3.96
CA GLN A 197 -10.07 -27.59 -2.79
C GLN A 197 -10.49 -26.50 -1.80
N ARG A 198 -9.88 -25.31 -1.87
CA ARG A 198 -10.05 -24.26 -0.86
C ARG A 198 -10.21 -22.88 -1.47
N GLU A 199 -10.93 -22.02 -0.77
CA GLU A 199 -11.14 -20.63 -1.14
C GLU A 199 -9.81 -19.87 -1.23
N PRO A 200 -9.69 -18.90 -2.15
CA PRO A 200 -8.60 -17.94 -2.12
C PRO A 200 -8.49 -17.26 -0.75
N VAL A 201 -7.25 -16.93 -0.34
CA VAL A 201 -6.96 -16.13 0.87
C VAL A 201 -6.19 -14.86 0.56
N ASP A 202 -5.77 -14.70 -0.69
CA ASP A 202 -5.00 -13.59 -1.23
C ASP A 202 -5.29 -13.44 -2.74
N GLU A 203 -4.67 -12.44 -3.36
CA GLU A 203 -4.79 -12.11 -4.79
C GLU A 203 -4.30 -13.25 -5.69
N MET A 204 -3.20 -13.91 -5.34
CA MET A 204 -2.67 -15.04 -6.13
C MET A 204 -3.63 -16.23 -6.17
N GLY A 205 -4.35 -16.48 -5.08
CA GLY A 205 -5.45 -17.45 -5.05
C GLY A 205 -6.59 -17.05 -5.98
N VAL A 206 -6.92 -15.77 -6.10
CA VAL A 206 -7.95 -15.26 -7.03
C VAL A 206 -7.52 -15.47 -8.47
N VAL A 207 -6.28 -15.11 -8.81
CA VAL A 207 -5.69 -15.32 -10.15
C VAL A 207 -5.75 -16.79 -10.54
N SER A 208 -5.33 -17.67 -9.63
CA SER A 208 -5.33 -19.13 -9.85
C SER A 208 -6.74 -19.66 -10.09
N LEU A 209 -7.70 -19.23 -9.26
CA LEU A 209 -9.10 -19.63 -9.39
C LEU A 209 -9.71 -19.15 -10.71
N PHE A 210 -9.47 -17.89 -11.09
CA PHE A 210 -9.92 -17.34 -12.36
C PHE A 210 -9.40 -18.16 -13.55
N CYS A 211 -8.11 -18.51 -13.56
CA CYS A 211 -7.51 -19.30 -14.63
C CYS A 211 -8.13 -20.69 -14.74
N VAL A 212 -8.37 -21.36 -13.60
CA VAL A 212 -9.02 -22.68 -13.57
C VAL A 212 -10.47 -22.59 -14.05
N MET A 213 -11.16 -21.49 -13.75
CA MET A 213 -12.55 -21.26 -14.16
C MET A 213 -12.69 -20.66 -15.57
N PHE A 214 -11.60 -20.28 -16.23
CA PHE A 214 -11.64 -19.50 -17.46
C PHE A 214 -12.40 -20.23 -18.58
N ASP A 215 -12.23 -21.54 -18.68
CA ASP A 215 -12.92 -22.37 -19.68
C ASP A 215 -14.44 -22.37 -19.52
N GLN A 216 -14.93 -22.29 -18.28
CA GLN A 216 -16.35 -22.14 -18.01
C GLN A 216 -16.81 -20.71 -18.26
N LEU A 217 -16.02 -19.72 -17.84
CA LEU A 217 -16.31 -18.30 -17.99
C LEU A 217 -16.43 -17.86 -19.46
N LYS A 218 -15.62 -18.41 -20.37
CA LYS A 218 -15.64 -18.06 -21.80
C LYS A 218 -16.99 -18.29 -22.49
N ASN A 219 -17.81 -19.19 -21.94
CA ASN A 219 -19.14 -19.52 -22.47
C ASN A 219 -20.26 -18.64 -21.90
N ILE A 220 -19.94 -17.69 -21.01
CA ILE A 220 -20.94 -16.87 -20.32
C ILE A 220 -20.94 -15.46 -20.92
N LYS A 221 -22.14 -14.97 -21.26
CA LYS A 221 -22.35 -13.58 -21.69
C LYS A 221 -22.29 -12.65 -20.48
N ILE A 222 -21.44 -11.64 -20.55
CA ILE A 222 -21.23 -10.64 -19.52
C ILE A 222 -21.72 -9.30 -20.06
N ASN A 223 -22.57 -8.63 -19.28
CA ASN A 223 -23.01 -7.26 -19.57
C ASN A 223 -22.21 -6.32 -18.68
N LEU A 224 -21.41 -5.46 -19.30
CA LEU A 224 -20.65 -4.44 -18.59
C LEU A 224 -21.37 -3.09 -18.71
N PRO A 225 -21.66 -2.37 -17.61
CA PRO A 225 -22.44 -1.13 -17.63
C PRO A 225 -21.91 -0.04 -18.58
N GLN A 226 -20.61 -0.03 -18.86
CA GLN A 226 -19.95 0.93 -19.76
C GLN A 226 -20.12 0.61 -21.24
N PHE A 227 -20.65 -0.57 -21.59
CA PHE A 227 -20.84 -0.98 -22.98
C PHE A 227 -22.31 -1.19 -23.31
N ASP A 228 -22.71 -0.85 -24.53
CA ASP A 228 -24.04 -1.10 -25.07
C ASP A 228 -24.17 -2.48 -25.73
N TYR A 229 -23.22 -3.38 -25.44
CA TYR A 229 -23.17 -4.75 -25.94
C TYR A 229 -22.71 -5.71 -24.83
N SER A 230 -23.08 -6.97 -24.99
CA SER A 230 -22.55 -8.05 -24.15
C SER A 230 -21.24 -8.56 -24.72
N ILE A 231 -20.39 -9.11 -23.84
CA ILE A 231 -19.13 -9.74 -24.21
C ILE A 231 -19.09 -11.20 -23.75
N THR A 232 -18.23 -11.99 -24.36
CA THR A 232 -17.81 -13.31 -23.92
C THR A 232 -16.29 -13.37 -23.97
N PHE A 233 -15.64 -13.93 -22.95
CA PHE A 233 -14.19 -14.09 -22.97
C PHE A 233 -13.79 -15.08 -24.08
N GLU A 234 -12.68 -14.84 -24.77
CA GLU A 234 -12.13 -15.76 -25.77
C GLU A 234 -10.79 -16.34 -25.33
N SER A 235 -9.85 -15.48 -24.94
CA SER A 235 -8.50 -15.91 -24.55
C SER A 235 -7.82 -14.95 -23.58
N ILE A 236 -6.89 -15.47 -22.78
CA ILE A 236 -6.01 -14.68 -21.91
C ILE A 236 -4.77 -14.31 -22.72
N LYS A 237 -4.50 -13.02 -22.97
CA LYS A 237 -3.30 -12.57 -23.69
C LYS A 237 -2.06 -12.60 -22.80
N TYR A 238 -2.18 -12.10 -21.58
CA TYR A 238 -1.12 -12.15 -20.58
C TYR A 238 -1.70 -12.05 -19.16
N ILE A 239 -0.90 -12.53 -18.20
CA ILE A 239 -1.02 -12.28 -16.76
C ILE A 239 0.37 -11.89 -16.25
N ARG A 240 0.46 -10.84 -15.42
CA ARG A 240 1.73 -10.28 -14.94
C ARG A 240 1.55 -9.57 -13.59
N GLU A 241 2.66 -9.22 -12.95
CA GLU A 241 2.67 -8.46 -11.68
C GLU A 241 2.48 -6.94 -11.88
N LYS A 242 2.73 -6.43 -13.10
CA LYS A 242 2.59 -5.01 -13.40
C LYS A 242 1.17 -4.69 -13.83
N PHE A 243 0.62 -3.59 -13.34
CA PHE A 243 -0.64 -3.05 -13.81
C PHE A 243 -0.70 -2.89 -15.37
N PRO A 244 -1.80 -3.25 -16.04
CA PRO A 244 -2.86 -4.07 -15.50
C PRO A 244 -2.41 -5.53 -15.33
N ASP A 245 -2.95 -6.22 -14.32
CA ASP A 245 -2.56 -7.61 -13.99
C ASP A 245 -2.78 -8.58 -15.15
N ALA A 246 -3.84 -8.37 -15.94
CA ALA A 246 -4.11 -9.19 -17.11
C ALA A 246 -4.76 -8.43 -18.26
N CYS A 247 -4.68 -9.02 -19.45
CA CYS A 247 -5.44 -8.60 -20.63
C CYS A 247 -6.17 -9.81 -21.23
N ILE A 248 -7.47 -9.66 -21.44
CA ILE A 248 -8.36 -10.70 -21.98
C ILE A 248 -8.92 -10.25 -23.32
N GLU A 249 -8.80 -11.09 -24.34
CA GLU A 249 -9.51 -10.91 -25.62
C GLU A 249 -10.95 -11.39 -25.46
N CYS A 250 -11.90 -10.57 -25.91
CA CYS A 250 -13.32 -10.82 -25.79
C CYS A 250 -14.00 -10.67 -27.15
N SER A 251 -14.99 -11.53 -27.40
CA SER A 251 -15.96 -11.37 -28.48
C SER A 251 -17.15 -10.56 -27.98
N THR A 252 -17.68 -9.68 -28.83
CA THR A 252 -18.86 -8.88 -28.55
C THR A 252 -20.09 -9.45 -29.26
N SER A 253 -21.30 -9.18 -28.74
CA SER A 253 -22.54 -9.51 -29.44
C SER A 253 -22.74 -8.77 -30.78
N LYS A 254 -21.85 -7.84 -31.12
CA LYS A 254 -21.78 -7.12 -32.39
C LYS A 254 -20.73 -7.72 -33.36
N ASN A 255 -20.25 -8.94 -33.09
CA ASN A 255 -19.21 -9.66 -33.86
C ASN A 255 -17.89 -8.87 -34.03
N LYS A 256 -17.54 -8.05 -33.03
CA LYS A 256 -16.23 -7.39 -32.92
C LYS A 256 -15.42 -8.04 -31.81
N ARG A 257 -14.09 -7.97 -31.94
CA ARG A 257 -13.16 -8.29 -30.86
C ARG A 257 -12.76 -7.04 -30.10
N VAL A 258 -12.68 -7.15 -28.79
CA VAL A 258 -12.22 -6.10 -27.87
C VAL A 258 -11.28 -6.71 -26.85
N GLU A 259 -10.46 -5.86 -26.23
CA GLU A 259 -9.57 -6.26 -25.14
C GLU A 259 -10.06 -5.66 -23.84
N LEU A 260 -9.99 -6.42 -22.76
CA LEU A 260 -10.22 -5.93 -21.40
C LEU A 260 -8.95 -6.04 -20.59
N ASN A 261 -8.55 -4.92 -19.99
CA ASN A 261 -7.56 -4.89 -18.93
C ASN A 261 -8.22 -5.21 -17.59
N ILE A 262 -7.66 -6.19 -16.89
CA ILE A 262 -8.20 -6.73 -15.65
C ILE A 262 -7.25 -6.50 -14.49
N GLU A 263 -7.81 -6.10 -13.36
CA GLU A 263 -7.16 -6.13 -12.05
C GLU A 263 -7.70 -7.29 -11.20
N PHE A 264 -6.80 -8.05 -10.59
CA PHE A 264 -7.16 -9.11 -9.66
C PHE A 264 -7.01 -8.65 -8.23
N GLU A 265 -8.11 -8.76 -7.47
CA GLU A 265 -8.12 -8.30 -6.09
C GLU A 265 -8.70 -9.36 -5.16
N PHE A 266 -8.10 -9.57 -3.99
CA PHE A 266 -8.76 -10.43 -2.99
C PHE A 266 -10.08 -9.79 -2.51
N GLU A 267 -10.01 -8.52 -2.15
CA GLU A 267 -11.13 -7.66 -1.79
C GLU A 267 -11.24 -6.51 -2.79
N SER A 268 -12.40 -6.25 -3.40
CA SER A 268 -12.56 -5.21 -4.44
C SER A 268 -12.14 -3.80 -4.01
N SER A 269 -12.22 -3.49 -2.71
CA SER A 269 -11.74 -2.22 -2.16
C SER A 269 -10.22 -2.01 -2.23
N SER A 270 -9.46 -3.09 -2.43
CA SER A 270 -8.00 -3.04 -2.54
C SER A 270 -7.55 -2.24 -3.77
N TYR A 271 -8.36 -2.22 -4.83
CA TYR A 271 -8.15 -1.38 -6.02
C TYR A 271 -8.04 0.11 -5.67
N VAL A 272 -8.90 0.60 -4.77
CA VAL A 272 -8.84 1.98 -4.27
C VAL A 272 -7.60 2.19 -3.41
N ARG A 273 -7.31 1.22 -2.54
CA ARG A 273 -6.17 1.27 -1.60
C ARG A 273 -4.83 1.33 -2.33
N HIS A 274 -4.68 0.59 -3.41
CA HIS A 274 -3.48 0.56 -4.25
C HIS A 274 -3.38 1.78 -5.19
N LYS A 275 -4.40 2.65 -5.18
CA LYS A 275 -4.48 3.90 -5.95
C LYS A 275 -4.46 3.71 -7.46
N HIS A 276 -4.85 2.54 -7.96
CA HIS A 276 -4.98 2.31 -9.41
C HIS A 276 -5.94 3.31 -10.05
N HIS A 277 -6.99 3.73 -9.34
CA HIS A 277 -7.92 4.79 -9.77
C HIS A 277 -7.31 6.20 -9.92
N ALA A 278 -6.16 6.49 -9.30
CA ALA A 278 -5.54 7.82 -9.27
C ALA A 278 -4.33 7.93 -10.20
N ASP A 279 -3.91 6.83 -10.80
CA ASP A 279 -2.75 6.78 -11.66
C ASP A 279 -3.16 7.13 -13.10
N LYS A 280 -2.73 8.32 -13.54
CA LYS A 280 -3.11 8.91 -14.83
C LYS A 280 -2.58 8.11 -16.03
N GLU A 281 -1.52 7.33 -15.85
CA GLU A 281 -0.97 6.46 -16.90
C GLU A 281 -1.66 5.08 -16.90
N ASN A 282 -2.30 4.72 -15.80
CA ASN A 282 -2.91 3.41 -15.52
C ASN A 282 -4.44 3.48 -15.40
N ASN A 283 -5.08 4.50 -15.97
CA ASN A 283 -6.54 4.67 -15.92
C ASN A 283 -7.33 3.70 -16.84
N ASN A 284 -6.70 2.58 -17.20
CA ASN A 284 -7.18 1.61 -18.18
C ASN A 284 -7.54 0.28 -17.48
N CYS A 285 -8.26 0.31 -16.36
CA CYS A 285 -8.87 -0.90 -15.81
C CYS A 285 -10.31 -1.01 -16.30
N ASP A 286 -10.60 -2.05 -17.08
CA ASP A 286 -11.93 -2.26 -17.65
C ASP A 286 -12.82 -3.17 -16.77
N LEU A 287 -12.20 -3.99 -15.92
CA LEU A 287 -12.90 -4.93 -15.05
C LEU A 287 -12.03 -5.28 -13.82
N ILE A 288 -12.62 -5.22 -12.63
CA ILE A 288 -12.01 -5.79 -11.43
C ILE A 288 -12.56 -7.21 -11.25
N VAL A 289 -11.68 -8.20 -11.14
CA VAL A 289 -12.04 -9.57 -10.78
C VAL A 289 -11.61 -9.82 -9.34
N CYS A 290 -12.56 -10.16 -8.47
CA CYS A 290 -12.25 -10.35 -7.06
C CYS A 290 -12.88 -11.58 -6.41
N TRP A 291 -12.31 -12.03 -5.28
CA TRP A 291 -12.99 -13.01 -4.44
C TRP A 291 -14.13 -12.37 -3.64
N GLN A 292 -13.88 -11.25 -2.94
CA GLN A 292 -14.87 -10.57 -2.12
C GLN A 292 -15.18 -9.17 -2.64
N ASN A 293 -16.42 -8.96 -3.07
CA ASN A 293 -16.88 -7.61 -3.37
C ASN A 293 -17.27 -6.89 -2.06
N ASN A 294 -16.39 -6.03 -1.56
CA ASN A 294 -16.61 -5.24 -0.35
C ASN A 294 -16.62 -3.74 -0.63
N TRP A 295 -16.95 -3.34 -1.86
CA TRP A 295 -17.01 -1.94 -2.26
C TRP A 295 -18.07 -1.18 -1.45
N LYS A 296 -17.69 -0.09 -0.78
CA LYS A 296 -18.55 0.69 0.11
C LYS A 296 -18.98 2.01 -0.51
N ASN A 297 -20.12 2.53 -0.07
CA ASN A 297 -20.68 3.82 -0.50
C ASN A 297 -19.73 5.01 -0.31
N LYS A 298 -18.81 4.94 0.66
CA LYS A 298 -17.81 6.02 0.89
C LYS A 298 -16.86 6.23 -0.29
N TRP A 299 -16.81 5.30 -1.25
CA TRP A 299 -16.02 5.39 -2.47
C TRP A 299 -16.85 5.74 -3.71
N ASN A 300 -18.12 6.15 -3.55
CA ASN A 300 -19.00 6.46 -4.68
C ASN A 300 -18.54 7.67 -5.51
N ASN A 301 -17.68 8.51 -4.96
CA ASN A 301 -17.08 9.62 -5.70
C ASN A 301 -15.91 9.20 -6.59
N ILE A 302 -15.51 7.92 -6.55
CA ILE A 302 -14.44 7.34 -7.38
C ILE A 302 -15.09 6.62 -8.56
N ILE A 303 -14.63 6.93 -9.78
CA ILE A 303 -15.03 6.18 -10.98
C ILE A 303 -14.52 4.75 -10.82
N ARG A 304 -15.45 3.81 -10.79
CA ARG A 304 -15.19 2.41 -10.46
C ARG A 304 -15.36 1.54 -11.71
N PRO A 305 -14.34 0.75 -12.10
CA PRO A 305 -14.52 -0.31 -13.09
C PRO A 305 -15.54 -1.34 -12.59
N PRO A 306 -16.35 -1.94 -13.45
CA PRO A 306 -17.27 -2.98 -13.02
C PRO A 306 -16.57 -4.11 -12.27
N ILE A 307 -17.28 -4.73 -11.32
CA ILE A 307 -16.70 -5.79 -10.47
C ILE A 307 -17.33 -7.14 -10.81
N LEU A 308 -16.49 -8.12 -11.15
CA LEU A 308 -16.84 -9.54 -11.23
C LEU A 308 -16.40 -10.27 -9.95
N SER A 309 -17.37 -10.70 -9.14
CA SER A 309 -17.11 -11.49 -7.92
C SER A 309 -17.10 -12.98 -8.21
N LEU A 310 -15.93 -13.63 -8.11
CA LEU A 310 -15.80 -15.07 -8.29
C LEU A 310 -16.52 -15.85 -7.18
N ARG A 311 -16.56 -15.32 -5.96
CA ARG A 311 -17.31 -15.97 -4.87
C ARG A 311 -18.80 -16.04 -5.19
N HIS A 312 -19.38 -14.92 -5.63
CA HIS A 312 -20.79 -14.89 -6.01
C HIS A 312 -21.09 -15.87 -7.15
N LEU A 313 -20.19 -15.96 -8.13
CA LEU A 313 -20.30 -16.89 -9.23
C LEU A 313 -20.22 -18.36 -8.77
N VAL A 314 -19.27 -18.70 -7.89
CA VAL A 314 -19.10 -20.06 -7.36
C VAL A 314 -20.29 -20.49 -6.50
N GLU A 315 -20.83 -19.58 -5.70
CA GLU A 315 -21.95 -19.82 -4.78
C GLU A 315 -23.30 -19.88 -5.51
N ASN A 316 -23.54 -18.97 -6.47
CA ASN A 316 -24.88 -18.78 -7.07
C ASN A 316 -24.98 -19.15 -8.56
N GLY A 317 -23.85 -19.36 -9.24
CA GLY A 317 -23.81 -19.71 -10.67
C GLY A 317 -24.11 -18.58 -11.63
N SER A 318 -24.40 -17.39 -11.12
CA SER A 318 -24.70 -16.20 -11.93
C SER A 318 -23.53 -15.23 -11.89
N ILE A 319 -23.28 -14.60 -13.03
CA ILE A 319 -22.40 -13.45 -13.09
C ILE A 319 -23.22 -12.22 -12.73
N VAL A 320 -22.89 -11.60 -11.60
CA VAL A 320 -23.38 -10.28 -11.24
C VAL A 320 -22.20 -9.32 -11.35
N VAL A 321 -22.31 -8.42 -12.31
CA VAL A 321 -21.39 -7.30 -12.47
C VAL A 321 -22.02 -6.09 -11.80
N THR A 322 -21.36 -5.56 -10.77
CA THR A 322 -21.83 -4.38 -10.04
C THR A 322 -20.99 -3.17 -10.33
#